data_AF-A0A938NH00-F1
#
_entry.id   AF-A0A938NH00-F1
#
_cell.length_a   1.000
_cell.length_b   1.000
_cell.length_c   1.000
_cell.angle_alpha   90.00
_cell.angle_beta   90.00
_cell.angle_gamma   90.00
#
_symmetry.space_group_name_H-M   'P 1'
#
loop_
_entity.id
_entity.type
_entity.pdbx_description
1 polymer ?
#
loop_
_entity_poly.entity_id
_entity_poly.type
_entity_poly.pdbx_seq_one_letter_code
_entity_poly.pdbx_strand_id
1 'polypeptide(L)'
;MSSISTRVAERIRAGLKKYQPILAAAKARDVNESDTVVIITDMLQDVFGYDKYSEITSEHLIRGTFCDLAIKLDGRLSLLIEVKAIGLDLKENHIKQAVDYASNQGCDWVGLTNGIAWQIYKVSFTKPIEHECVVEFDMLAANPRDKSDIAQLGVIAKEGWKKARLSEYHEQRQALNRFTLGALLLSDPVIY
;
A
#
# COMPACT_ATOMS: atom_id res chain seq x y z
N MET A 1 15.42 -11.74 3.53
CA MET A 1 15.02 -10.33 3.28
C MET A 1 15.66 -9.88 1.98
N SER A 2 14.90 -9.74 0.88
CA SER A 2 15.50 -9.20 -0.35
C SER A 2 15.79 -7.71 -0.14
N SER A 3 17.06 -7.31 -0.22
CA SER A 3 17.46 -5.93 0.07
C SER A 3 16.85 -4.98 -0.97
N ILE A 4 16.15 -3.94 -0.49
CA ILE A 4 15.87 -2.74 -1.30
C ILE A 4 17.20 -2.12 -1.75
N SER A 5 17.23 -1.48 -2.92
CA SER A 5 18.46 -0.82 -3.37
C SER A 5 18.76 0.38 -2.47
N THR A 6 20.03 0.73 -2.31
CA THR A 6 20.45 1.92 -1.55
C THR A 6 19.77 3.19 -2.08
N ARG A 7 19.62 3.31 -3.41
CA ARG A 7 18.92 4.43 -4.03
C ARG A 7 17.45 4.54 -3.58
N VAL A 8 16.73 3.42 -3.54
CA VAL A 8 15.33 3.39 -3.07
C VAL A 8 15.26 3.71 -1.58
N ALA A 9 16.15 3.11 -0.78
CA ALA A 9 16.21 3.37 0.65
C ALA A 9 16.41 4.88 0.95
N GLU A 10 17.39 5.52 0.30
CA GLU A 10 17.66 6.95 0.53
C GLU A 10 16.52 7.86 0.05
N ARG A 11 15.85 7.52 -1.06
CA ARG A 11 14.63 8.23 -1.50
C ARG A 11 13.54 8.15 -0.43
N ILE A 12 13.26 6.96 0.10
CA ILE A 12 12.25 6.78 1.15
C ILE A 12 12.64 7.54 2.42
N ARG A 13 13.91 7.50 2.84
CA ARG A 13 14.38 8.27 4.02
C ARG A 13 14.19 9.78 3.84
N ALA A 14 14.53 10.31 2.67
CA ALA A 14 14.34 11.72 2.35
C ALA A 14 12.84 12.08 2.30
N GLY A 15 12.04 11.20 1.70
CA GLY A 15 10.60 11.28 1.63
C GLY A 15 9.95 11.35 3.01
N LEU A 16 10.28 10.43 3.92
CA LEU A 16 9.76 10.43 5.30
C LEU A 16 10.06 11.76 6.00
N LYS A 17 11.31 12.24 5.95
CA LYS A 17 11.69 13.53 6.56
C LYS A 17 10.91 14.72 5.99
N LYS A 18 10.58 14.68 4.69
CA LYS A 18 9.80 15.73 4.02
C LYS A 18 8.33 15.66 4.38
N TYR A 19 7.72 14.48 4.31
CA TYR A 19 6.26 14.33 4.38
C TYR A 19 5.71 14.15 5.80
N GLN A 20 6.48 13.66 6.77
CA GLN A 20 6.03 13.59 8.17
C GLN A 20 5.52 14.93 8.72
N PRO A 21 6.26 16.05 8.62
CA PRO A 21 5.75 17.34 9.09
C PRO A 21 4.56 17.86 8.28
N ILE A 22 4.50 17.56 6.97
CA ILE A 22 3.38 17.94 6.09
C ILE A 22 2.11 17.22 6.52
N LEU A 23 2.19 15.90 6.74
CA LEU A 23 1.07 15.06 7.19
C LEU A 23 0.62 15.47 8.60
N ALA A 24 1.56 15.74 9.51
CA ALA A 24 1.21 16.21 10.86
C ALA A 24 0.47 17.56 10.82
N ALA A 25 0.93 18.51 10.00
CA ALA A 25 0.27 19.80 9.84
C ALA A 25 -1.08 19.69 9.13
N ALA A 26 -1.19 18.83 8.12
CA ALA A 26 -2.44 18.56 7.43
C ALA A 26 -3.46 17.90 8.37
N LYS A 27 -3.03 16.95 9.21
CA LYS A 27 -3.87 16.35 10.26
C LYS A 27 -4.34 17.37 11.29
N ALA A 28 -3.44 18.25 11.74
CA ALA A 28 -3.77 19.29 12.70
C ALA A 28 -4.81 20.31 12.17
N ARG A 29 -4.88 20.49 10.84
CA ARG A 29 -5.86 21.34 10.17
C ARG A 29 -7.11 20.60 9.71
N ASP A 30 -7.18 19.29 9.92
CA ASP A 30 -8.26 18.42 9.48
C ASP A 30 -8.63 18.62 8.00
N VAL A 31 -7.63 18.52 7.11
CA VAL A 31 -7.85 18.75 5.67
C VAL A 31 -8.77 17.68 5.06
N ASN A 32 -9.53 18.09 4.03
CA ASN A 32 -10.49 17.22 3.36
C ASN A 32 -9.81 16.15 2.49
N GLU A 33 -10.62 15.26 1.90
CA GLU A 33 -10.16 14.17 1.03
C GLU A 33 -9.40 14.70 -0.20
N SER A 34 -9.90 15.74 -0.88
CA SER A 34 -9.23 16.30 -2.06
C SER A 34 -7.84 16.86 -1.77
N ASP A 35 -7.68 17.57 -0.66
CA ASP A 35 -6.36 18.05 -0.21
C ASP A 35 -5.44 16.87 0.18
N THR A 36 -6.01 15.81 0.75
CA THR A 36 -5.28 14.59 1.09
C THR A 36 -4.79 13.87 -0.17
N VAL A 37 -5.61 13.79 -1.23
CA VAL A 37 -5.23 13.25 -2.55
C VAL A 37 -4.03 13.98 -3.14
N VAL A 38 -3.97 15.31 -3.01
CA VAL A 38 -2.82 16.10 -3.49
C VAL A 38 -1.54 15.71 -2.77
N ILE A 39 -1.57 15.60 -1.44
CA ILE A 39 -0.40 15.19 -0.64
C ILE A 39 0.04 13.78 -1.04
N ILE A 40 -0.90 12.84 -1.17
CA ILE A 40 -0.63 11.45 -1.56
C ILE A 40 -0.04 11.37 -2.96
N THR A 41 -0.56 12.14 -3.92
CA THR A 41 -0.03 12.19 -5.30
C THR A 41 1.45 12.59 -5.29
N ASP A 42 1.81 13.59 -4.49
CA ASP A 42 3.20 14.02 -4.35
C ASP A 42 4.04 12.96 -3.63
N MET A 43 3.50 12.24 -2.63
CA MET A 43 4.19 11.12 -1.97
C MET A 43 4.46 9.94 -2.90
N LEU A 44 3.50 9.59 -3.76
CA LEU A 44 3.66 8.56 -4.79
C LEU A 44 4.86 8.87 -5.69
N GLN A 45 5.04 10.13 -6.06
CA GLN A 45 6.21 10.56 -6.82
C GLN A 45 7.49 10.53 -5.97
N ASP A 46 7.52 11.29 -4.88
CA ASP A 46 8.76 11.63 -4.18
C ASP A 46 9.26 10.52 -3.25
N VAL A 47 8.35 9.74 -2.67
CA VAL A 47 8.67 8.63 -1.75
C VAL A 47 8.74 7.32 -2.55
N PHE A 48 7.67 7.02 -3.30
CA PHE A 48 7.49 5.73 -3.94
C PHE A 48 8.06 5.66 -5.37
N GLY A 49 8.44 6.79 -5.96
CA GLY A 49 9.22 6.85 -7.20
C GLY A 49 8.40 6.70 -8.47
N TYR A 50 7.09 6.91 -8.42
CA TYR A 50 6.24 6.90 -9.61
C TYR A 50 6.38 8.19 -10.40
N ASP A 51 6.24 8.09 -11.72
CA ASP A 51 6.17 9.26 -12.57
C ASP A 51 4.75 9.86 -12.54
N LYS A 52 4.65 11.12 -12.07
CA LYS A 52 3.37 11.81 -11.88
C LYS A 52 2.59 12.05 -13.17
N TYR A 53 3.25 12.10 -14.32
CA TYR A 53 2.60 12.44 -15.59
C TYR A 53 2.22 11.20 -16.42
N SER A 54 2.95 10.10 -16.24
CA SER A 54 2.78 8.89 -17.05
C SER A 54 2.31 7.67 -16.27
N GLU A 55 2.54 7.60 -14.96
CA GLU A 55 2.23 6.42 -14.14
C GLU A 55 1.15 6.67 -13.10
N ILE A 56 1.01 7.90 -12.61
CA ILE A 56 -0.08 8.28 -11.71
C ILE A 56 -1.21 8.86 -12.54
N THR A 57 -2.42 8.33 -12.36
CA THR A 57 -3.61 8.89 -12.98
C THR A 57 -4.70 9.07 -11.94
N SER A 58 -5.30 10.26 -11.91
CA SER A 58 -6.61 10.45 -11.28
C SER A 58 -7.64 9.84 -12.23
N GLU A 59 -8.31 8.75 -11.84
CA GLU A 59 -9.29 8.14 -12.73
C GLU A 59 -10.50 9.05 -12.87
N HIS A 60 -10.56 9.77 -13.99
CA HIS A 60 -11.75 10.49 -14.41
C HIS A 60 -12.72 9.50 -15.05
N LEU A 61 -13.65 9.02 -14.22
CA LEU A 61 -15.00 8.57 -14.58
C LEU A 61 -15.09 7.58 -15.75
N ILE A 62 -14.94 6.28 -15.45
CA ILE A 62 -15.37 5.22 -16.37
C ILE A 62 -16.26 4.24 -15.60
N ARG A 63 -17.59 4.35 -15.80
CA ARG A 63 -18.64 3.41 -15.36
C ARG A 63 -19.02 3.39 -13.87
N GLY A 64 -19.02 4.54 -13.20
CA GLY A 64 -19.86 4.76 -12.00
C GLY A 64 -19.37 4.16 -10.68
N THR A 65 -18.11 3.75 -10.59
CA THR A 65 -17.43 3.45 -9.31
C THR A 65 -16.05 4.08 -9.36
N PHE A 66 -15.63 4.73 -8.28
CA PHE A 66 -14.47 5.61 -8.24
C PHE A 66 -13.39 5.00 -7.34
N CYS A 67 -12.14 5.06 -7.79
CA CYS A 67 -10.98 5.12 -6.92
C CYS A 67 -10.27 6.45 -7.22
N ASP A 68 -9.77 7.13 -6.20
CA ASP A 68 -9.22 8.48 -6.35
C ASP A 68 -7.97 8.52 -7.24
N LEU A 69 -7.11 7.50 -7.10
CA LEU A 69 -5.85 7.40 -7.84
C LEU A 69 -5.66 5.98 -8.38
N ALA A 70 -4.95 5.89 -9.50
CA ALA A 70 -4.49 4.63 -10.05
C ALA A 70 -3.03 4.73 -10.49
N ILE A 71 -2.31 3.63 -10.32
CA ILE A 71 -0.95 3.45 -10.82
C ILE A 71 -0.99 2.58 -12.07
N LYS A 72 -0.48 3.13 -13.18
CA LYS A 72 -0.30 2.42 -14.44
C LYS A 72 1.18 2.23 -14.72
N LEU A 73 1.63 0.99 -14.73
CA LEU A 73 3.01 0.64 -15.09
C LEU A 73 3.01 -0.01 -16.47
N ASP A 74 3.84 0.51 -17.36
CA ASP A 74 4.00 0.00 -18.73
C ASP A 74 2.62 -0.11 -19.46
N GLY A 75 1.75 0.87 -19.22
CA GLY A 75 0.40 0.97 -19.80
C GLY A 75 -0.66 0.08 -19.15
N ARG A 76 -0.32 -0.68 -18.11
CA ARG A 76 -1.24 -1.60 -17.41
C ARG A 76 -1.60 -1.10 -16.01
N LEU A 77 -2.87 -1.16 -15.67
CA LEU A 77 -3.35 -0.89 -14.32
C LEU A 77 -2.70 -1.87 -13.33
N SER A 78 -1.98 -1.33 -12.35
CA SER A 78 -1.16 -2.12 -11.41
C SER A 78 -1.63 -1.99 -9.96
N LEU A 79 -2.18 -0.83 -9.58
CA LEU A 79 -2.70 -0.56 -8.24
C LEU A 79 -3.81 0.49 -8.35
N LEU A 80 -4.94 0.22 -7.71
CA LEU A 80 -6.00 1.20 -7.46
C LEU A 80 -5.84 1.73 -6.04
N ILE A 81 -6.03 3.02 -5.81
CA ILE A 81 -5.87 3.64 -4.49
C ILE A 81 -7.12 4.43 -4.16
N GLU A 82 -7.79 3.99 -3.11
CA GLU A 82 -8.87 4.70 -2.44
C GLU A 82 -8.27 5.63 -1.38
N VAL A 83 -8.62 6.91 -1.46
CA VAL A 83 -8.17 7.93 -0.52
C VAL A 83 -9.31 8.34 0.39
N LYS A 84 -8.97 8.69 1.63
CA LYS A 84 -9.90 9.25 2.62
C LYS A 84 -9.33 10.55 3.17
N ALA A 85 -10.19 11.37 3.78
CA ALA A 85 -9.75 12.55 4.53
C ALA A 85 -8.72 12.17 5.61
N ILE A 86 -7.73 13.05 5.84
CA ILE A 86 -6.56 12.74 6.69
C ILE A 86 -6.90 12.36 8.13
N GLY A 87 -8.00 12.89 8.67
CA GLY A 87 -8.48 12.62 10.03
C GLY A 87 -9.36 11.37 10.14
N LEU A 88 -9.73 10.74 9.02
CA LEU A 88 -10.63 9.59 9.01
C LEU A 88 -9.87 8.29 9.27
N ASP A 89 -10.33 7.51 10.24
CA ASP A 89 -9.84 6.14 10.44
C ASP A 89 -10.20 5.24 9.26
N LEU A 90 -9.24 4.42 8.83
CA LEU A 90 -9.44 3.46 7.76
C LEU A 90 -10.18 2.23 8.31
N LYS A 91 -11.29 1.86 7.65
CA LYS A 91 -12.14 0.74 8.03
C LYS A 91 -12.34 -0.18 6.84
N GLU A 92 -12.60 -1.45 7.12
CA GLU A 92 -12.78 -2.49 6.09
C GLU A 92 -13.90 -2.15 5.11
N ASN A 93 -14.99 -1.53 5.56
CA ASN A 93 -16.06 -1.11 4.65
C ASN A 93 -15.62 -0.04 3.62
N HIS A 94 -14.54 0.68 3.86
CA HIS A 94 -13.98 1.64 2.90
C HIS A 94 -13.31 0.95 1.71
N ILE A 95 -12.84 -0.31 1.85
CA ILE A 95 -12.16 -1.02 0.77
C ILE A 95 -13.14 -1.62 -0.26
N LYS A 96 -14.40 -1.82 0.13
CA LYS A 96 -15.37 -2.61 -0.66
C LYS A 96 -15.56 -2.06 -2.07
N GLN A 97 -15.70 -0.74 -2.20
CA GLN A 97 -15.87 -0.08 -3.51
C GLN A 97 -14.65 -0.30 -4.41
N ALA A 98 -13.46 -0.19 -3.84
CA ALA A 98 -12.21 -0.35 -4.57
C ALA A 98 -11.94 -1.83 -4.95
N VAL A 99 -12.32 -2.80 -4.11
CA VAL A 99 -12.27 -4.24 -4.42
C VAL A 99 -13.25 -4.60 -5.54
N ASP A 100 -14.48 -4.10 -5.47
CA ASP A 100 -15.49 -4.33 -6.51
C ASP A 100 -15.01 -3.76 -7.86
N TYR A 101 -14.38 -2.59 -7.85
CA TYR A 101 -13.80 -2.00 -9.06
C TYR A 101 -12.58 -2.79 -9.58
N ALA A 102 -11.67 -3.18 -8.69
CA ALA A 102 -10.50 -3.98 -9.01
C ALA A 102 -10.91 -5.31 -9.69
N SER A 103 -11.97 -5.95 -9.21
CA SER A 103 -12.54 -7.16 -9.83
C SER A 103 -13.10 -6.94 -11.23
N ASN A 104 -13.66 -5.77 -11.53
CA ASN A 104 -14.20 -5.47 -12.85
C ASN A 104 -13.12 -5.11 -13.87
N GLN A 105 -11.99 -4.56 -13.41
CA GLN A 105 -10.87 -4.13 -14.26
C GLN A 105 -9.71 -5.15 -14.34
N GLY A 106 -9.79 -6.23 -13.57
CA GLY A 106 -8.71 -7.23 -13.48
C GLY A 106 -7.45 -6.69 -12.82
N CYS A 107 -7.60 -5.81 -11.81
CA CYS A 107 -6.50 -5.30 -11.01
C CYS A 107 -6.35 -6.12 -9.74
N ASP A 108 -5.20 -6.76 -9.54
CA ASP A 108 -4.97 -7.66 -8.39
C ASP A 108 -4.71 -6.90 -7.07
N TRP A 109 -4.55 -5.57 -7.13
CA TRP A 109 -4.07 -4.78 -6.00
C TRP A 109 -4.90 -3.52 -5.75
N VAL A 110 -5.20 -3.31 -4.47
CA VAL A 110 -5.93 -2.13 -3.98
C VAL A 110 -5.19 -1.54 -2.79
N GLY A 111 -5.05 -0.22 -2.77
CA GLY A 111 -4.57 0.56 -1.64
C GLY A 111 -5.70 1.35 -1.00
N LEU A 112 -5.69 1.46 0.32
CA LEU A 112 -6.55 2.36 1.09
C LEU A 112 -5.65 3.22 1.98
N THR A 113 -5.82 4.54 1.90
CA THR A 113 -4.98 5.46 2.66
C THR A 113 -5.67 6.78 2.99
N ASN A 114 -5.26 7.39 4.10
CA ASN A 114 -5.55 8.79 4.44
C ASN A 114 -4.28 9.65 4.45
N GLY A 115 -3.21 9.18 3.78
CA GLY A 115 -1.88 9.78 3.77
C GLY A 115 -1.00 9.36 4.95
N ILE A 116 -1.59 9.12 6.12
CA ILE A 116 -0.87 8.67 7.32
C ILE A 116 -0.83 7.14 7.36
N ALA A 117 -1.99 6.51 7.44
CA ALA A 117 -2.13 5.06 7.39
C ALA A 117 -2.21 4.62 5.92
N TRP A 118 -1.51 3.55 5.59
CA TRP A 118 -1.51 2.94 4.28
C TRP A 118 -1.76 1.45 4.44
N GLN A 119 -2.75 0.92 3.73
CA GLN A 119 -3.09 -0.49 3.70
C GLN A 119 -3.13 -0.96 2.25
N ILE A 120 -2.44 -2.05 1.93
CA ILE A 120 -2.36 -2.62 0.59
C ILE A 120 -2.91 -4.04 0.62
N TYR A 121 -3.88 -4.27 -0.24
CA TYR A 121 -4.64 -5.49 -0.34
C TYR A 121 -4.37 -6.21 -1.65
N LYS A 122 -4.22 -7.53 -1.57
CA LYS A 122 -4.27 -8.42 -2.73
C LYS A 122 -5.70 -8.90 -2.91
N VAL A 123 -6.27 -8.70 -4.08
CA VAL A 123 -7.61 -9.14 -4.45
C VAL A 123 -7.52 -10.51 -5.11
N SER A 124 -8.36 -11.44 -4.67
CA SER A 124 -8.52 -12.76 -5.27
C SER A 124 -9.89 -12.86 -5.92
N PHE A 125 -9.93 -13.07 -7.24
CA PHE A 125 -11.18 -13.16 -8.02
C PHE A 125 -11.86 -14.52 -7.89
N THR A 126 -12.03 -14.98 -6.66
CA THR A 126 -12.83 -16.15 -6.28
C THR A 126 -14.32 -15.78 -6.25
N LYS A 127 -15.18 -16.76 -5.96
CA LYS A 127 -16.61 -16.52 -5.70
C LYS A 127 -16.92 -17.02 -4.28
N PRO A 128 -17.07 -16.14 -3.27
CA PRO A 128 -17.06 -14.66 -3.33
C PRO A 128 -15.66 -14.07 -3.60
N ILE A 129 -15.62 -12.79 -4.00
CA ILE A 129 -14.36 -12.03 -4.11
C ILE A 129 -13.74 -11.94 -2.71
N GLU A 130 -12.46 -12.26 -2.61
CA GLU A 130 -11.70 -12.19 -1.37
C GLU A 130 -10.60 -11.14 -1.48
N HIS A 131 -10.20 -10.56 -0.36
CA HIS A 131 -9.06 -9.65 -0.29
C HIS A 131 -8.26 -9.87 1.00
N GLU A 132 -6.93 -9.76 0.92
CA GLU A 132 -6.02 -9.93 2.06
C GLU A 132 -5.15 -8.69 2.21
N CYS A 133 -5.07 -8.13 3.42
CA CYS A 133 -4.11 -7.06 3.73
C CYS A 133 -2.68 -7.65 3.75
N VAL A 134 -1.88 -7.24 2.77
CA VAL A 134 -0.51 -7.71 2.58
C VAL A 134 0.48 -6.81 3.32
N VAL A 135 0.27 -5.49 3.25
CA VAL A 135 1.14 -4.49 3.88
C VAL A 135 0.30 -3.41 4.52
N GLU A 136 0.63 -3.06 5.76
CA GLU A 136 0.06 -1.91 6.47
C GLU A 136 1.16 -1.14 7.19
N PHE A 137 1.19 0.20 7.06
CA PHE A 137 2.14 1.03 7.79
C PHE A 137 1.57 2.43 8.09
N ASP A 138 2.15 3.08 9.11
CA ASP A 138 1.86 4.46 9.50
C ASP A 138 3.07 5.35 9.18
N MET A 139 2.86 6.36 8.33
CA MET A 139 3.89 7.29 7.88
C MET A 139 4.47 8.17 8.98
N LEU A 140 3.67 8.51 10.00
CA LEU A 140 4.11 9.30 11.15
C LEU A 140 4.87 8.46 12.18
N ALA A 141 4.57 7.16 12.28
CA ALA A 141 5.28 6.23 13.15
C ALA A 141 6.59 5.68 12.53
N ALA A 142 6.67 5.61 11.20
CA ALA A 142 7.83 5.08 10.49
C ALA A 142 9.13 5.82 10.83
N ASN A 143 10.18 5.08 11.19
CA ASN A 143 11.48 5.62 11.56
C ASN A 143 12.42 5.68 10.35
N PRO A 144 12.88 6.87 9.90
CA PRO A 144 13.77 7.02 8.77
C PRO A 144 15.15 6.36 8.95
N ARG A 145 15.52 5.93 10.15
CA ARG A 145 16.79 5.24 10.45
C ARG A 145 16.62 3.73 10.56
N ASP A 146 15.41 3.26 10.82
CA ASP A 146 15.14 1.83 10.92
C ASP A 146 15.19 1.18 9.53
N LYS A 147 15.73 -0.04 9.42
CA LYS A 147 15.85 -0.72 8.12
C LYS A 147 14.58 -1.49 7.76
N SER A 148 13.84 -1.98 8.76
CA SER A 148 12.59 -2.71 8.58
C SER A 148 11.52 -1.78 8.05
N ASP A 149 11.35 -0.61 8.66
CA ASP A 149 10.37 0.40 8.22
C ASP A 149 10.63 0.81 6.77
N ILE A 150 11.88 1.13 6.43
CA ILE A 150 12.26 1.50 5.06
C ILE A 150 12.02 0.34 4.08
N ALA A 151 12.27 -0.91 4.49
CA ALA A 151 11.97 -2.07 3.66
C ALA A 151 10.47 -2.25 3.44
N GLN A 152 9.65 -2.02 4.47
CA GLN A 152 8.19 -2.11 4.40
C GLN A 152 7.60 -1.05 3.46
N LEU A 153 8.03 0.21 3.58
CA LEU A 153 7.66 1.27 2.62
C LEU A 153 8.16 0.96 1.21
N GLY A 154 9.33 0.30 1.11
CA GLY A 154 9.92 -0.11 -0.16
C GLY A 154 9.13 -1.19 -0.92
N VAL A 155 8.20 -1.90 -0.25
CA VAL A 155 7.33 -2.88 -0.91
C VAL A 155 6.43 -2.21 -1.94
N ILE A 156 5.94 -1.01 -1.63
CA ILE A 156 5.01 -0.27 -2.50
C ILE A 156 5.70 0.73 -3.41
N ALA A 157 7.02 0.88 -3.31
CA ALA A 157 7.79 1.68 -4.25
C ALA A 157 7.77 1.04 -5.65
N LYS A 158 7.84 1.85 -6.71
CA LYS A 158 7.85 1.41 -8.11
C LYS A 158 8.77 0.22 -8.39
N GLU A 159 9.97 0.23 -7.81
CA GLU A 159 10.96 -0.83 -7.96
C GLU A 159 10.59 -2.14 -7.23
N GLY A 160 9.72 -2.05 -6.22
CA GLY A 160 9.08 -3.19 -5.55
C GLY A 160 8.08 -3.89 -6.49
N TRP A 161 7.30 -3.13 -7.25
CA TRP A 161 6.32 -3.64 -8.21
C TRP A 161 6.97 -4.31 -9.43
N LYS A 162 7.95 -3.65 -10.07
CA LYS A 162 8.61 -4.15 -11.30
C LYS A 162 9.41 -5.45 -11.12
N LYS A 163 9.64 -5.90 -9.87
CA LYS A 163 10.38 -7.13 -9.55
C LYS A 163 9.52 -8.33 -9.15
N ALA A 164 8.21 -8.32 -9.37
CA ALA A 164 7.32 -9.43 -8.95
C ALA A 164 7.36 -9.72 -7.43
N ARG A 165 7.69 -8.72 -6.60
CA ARG A 165 7.96 -8.94 -5.17
C ARG A 165 6.73 -8.95 -4.27
N LEU A 166 5.60 -8.42 -4.70
CA LEU A 166 4.37 -8.48 -3.91
C LEU A 166 3.74 -9.88 -3.94
N SER A 167 3.82 -10.56 -5.10
CA SER A 167 3.48 -11.98 -5.23
C SER A 167 4.45 -12.87 -4.45
N GLU A 168 5.77 -12.65 -4.58
CA GLU A 168 6.79 -13.39 -3.80
C GLU A 168 6.71 -13.11 -2.29
N TYR A 169 6.38 -11.88 -1.86
CA TYR A 169 6.17 -11.55 -0.45
C TYR A 169 4.93 -12.24 0.11
N HIS A 170 3.83 -12.30 -0.66
CA HIS A 170 2.63 -13.07 -0.33
C HIS A 170 2.93 -14.58 -0.22
N GLU A 171 3.65 -15.14 -1.19
CA GLU A 171 4.09 -16.54 -1.17
C GLU A 171 5.06 -16.84 -0.03
N GLN A 172 6.01 -15.95 0.26
CA GLN A 172 6.93 -16.08 1.41
C GLN A 172 6.18 -15.98 2.74
N ARG A 173 5.19 -15.09 2.88
CA ARG A 173 4.36 -15.01 4.11
C ARG A 173 3.49 -16.24 4.27
N GLN A 174 2.86 -16.73 3.20
CA GLN A 174 2.10 -17.98 3.25
C GLN A 174 2.99 -19.18 3.57
N ALA A 175 4.19 -19.26 3.00
CA ALA A 175 5.16 -20.31 3.31
C ALA A 175 5.59 -20.22 4.78
N LEU A 176 5.96 -19.04 5.28
CA LEU A 176 6.31 -18.83 6.68
C LEU A 176 5.15 -19.19 7.62
N ASN A 177 3.91 -18.86 7.27
CA ASN A 177 2.73 -19.22 8.06
C ASN A 177 2.49 -20.75 8.08
N ARG A 178 2.66 -21.44 6.94
CA ARG A 178 2.58 -22.92 6.85
C ARG A 178 3.72 -23.61 7.62
N PHE A 179 4.95 -23.10 7.56
CA PHE A 179 6.09 -23.65 8.30
C PHE A 179 6.02 -23.34 9.81
N THR A 180 5.41 -22.21 10.21
CA THR A 180 5.18 -21.90 11.63
C THR A 180 4.05 -22.73 12.23
N LEU A 181 2.98 -22.99 11.46
CA LEU A 181 1.90 -23.91 11.88
C LEU A 181 2.37 -25.38 11.92
N GLY A 182 3.26 -25.79 11.01
CA GLY A 182 3.88 -27.12 11.06
C GLY A 182 4.74 -27.34 12.30
N ALA A 183 5.47 -26.32 12.77
CA ALA A 183 6.26 -26.38 14.00
C ALA A 183 5.40 -26.37 15.28
N LEU A 184 4.22 -25.72 15.25
CA LEU A 184 3.29 -25.70 16.38
C LEU A 184 2.45 -26.99 16.48
N LEU A 185 2.19 -27.67 15.36
CA LEU A 185 1.55 -28.99 15.31
C LEU A 185 2.52 -30.13 15.67
N LEU A 186 3.83 -29.87 15.65
CA LEU A 186 4.90 -30.81 16.02
C LEU A 186 5.50 -30.55 17.41
N SER A 187 5.01 -29.56 18.15
CA SER A 187 5.37 -29.44 19.57
C SER A 187 4.51 -30.40 20.39
N ASP A 188 5.17 -31.30 21.13
CA ASP A 188 4.54 -32.31 21.97
C ASP A 188 3.46 -31.71 22.91
N PRO A 189 2.38 -32.45 23.21
CA PRO A 189 1.36 -31.98 24.13
C PRO A 189 1.99 -31.74 25.50
N VAL A 190 1.95 -30.49 25.96
CA VAL A 190 2.29 -30.14 27.35
C VAL A 190 1.18 -30.70 28.23
N ILE A 191 1.41 -31.89 28.78
CA ILE A 191 0.64 -32.44 29.89
C ILE A 191 1.22 -31.85 31.18
N TYR A 192 0.41 -31.10 31.93
CA TYR A 192 0.57 -30.88 33.36
C TYR A 192 -0.78 -31.03 34.04
#